data_AF-A0A2T2VMP7-F1
#
_entry.id   AF-A0A2T2VMP7-F1
#
_cell.length_a   1.000
_cell.length_b   1.000
_cell.length_c   1.000
_cell.angle_alpha   90.00
_cell.angle_beta   90.00
_cell.angle_gamma   90.00
#
_symmetry.space_group_name_H-M   'P 1'
#
loop_
_entity.id
_entity.type
_entity.pdbx_description
1 polymer ?
#
loop_
_entity_poly.entity_id
_entity_poly.type
_entity_poly.pdbx_seq_one_letter_code
_entity_poly.pdbx_strand_id
1 'polypeptide(L)'
;MKKYLFLPLFLAFVACEMDSTPDLFYYDETGCSDAWWVDAPPIDTLTTDIYKEFVASYLESNNVEVLSFHVTYDSTVAQLCRACFCKTGTVLELEVESGKRRKMRQLGFYQ
;
A
#
# COMPACT_ATOMS: atom_id res chain seq x y z
N MET A 1 53.70 24.03 -24.34
CA MET A 1 53.56 22.88 -23.43
C MET A 1 52.25 23.03 -22.67
N LYS A 2 51.15 22.41 -23.13
CA LYS A 2 49.84 22.48 -22.44
C LYS A 2 49.73 21.28 -21.50
N LYS A 3 49.79 21.53 -20.20
CA LYS A 3 49.53 20.52 -19.16
C LYS A 3 48.01 20.41 -18.98
N TYR A 4 47.42 19.32 -19.43
CA TYR A 4 46.02 18.99 -19.13
C TYR A 4 46.00 18.31 -17.75
N LEU A 5 45.46 19.01 -16.76
CA LEU A 5 45.26 18.49 -15.41
C LEU A 5 43.97 17.64 -15.44
N PHE A 6 44.12 16.31 -15.56
CA PHE A 6 43.02 15.37 -15.42
C PHE A 6 42.63 15.27 -13.94
N LEU A 7 41.43 15.73 -13.58
CA LEU A 7 40.86 15.60 -12.25
C LEU A 7 40.00 14.31 -12.21
N PRO A 8 40.26 13.33 -11.34
CA PRO A 8 39.44 12.14 -11.26
C PRO A 8 38.16 12.46 -10.49
N LEU A 9 37.02 12.28 -11.16
CA LEU A 9 35.68 12.36 -10.58
C LEU A 9 35.47 11.08 -9.75
N PHE A 10 35.77 11.15 -8.45
CA PHE A 10 35.39 10.11 -7.49
C PHE A 10 33.86 10.12 -7.32
N LEU A 11 33.16 9.25 -8.06
CA LEU A 11 31.79 8.87 -7.71
C LEU A 11 31.85 8.01 -6.45
N ALA A 12 31.59 8.64 -5.30
CA ALA A 12 31.27 7.90 -4.08
C ALA A 12 29.88 7.25 -4.27
N PHE A 13 29.86 5.95 -4.54
CA PHE A 13 28.65 5.14 -4.40
C PHE A 13 28.35 5.05 -2.90
N VAL A 14 27.46 5.93 -2.42
CA VAL A 14 26.83 5.76 -1.12
C VAL A 14 25.93 4.55 -1.25
N ALA A 15 26.39 3.39 -0.76
CA ALA A 15 25.54 2.23 -0.59
C ALA A 15 24.48 2.58 0.46
N CYS A 16 23.25 2.85 0.02
CA CYS A 16 22.12 2.94 0.92
C CYS A 16 21.85 1.53 1.42
N GLU A 17 22.14 1.28 2.69
CA GLU A 17 21.69 0.07 3.37
C GLU A 17 20.17 0.14 3.40
N MET A 18 19.51 -0.76 2.66
CA MET A 18 18.06 -0.80 2.61
C MET A 18 17.63 -1.63 3.82
N ASP A 19 17.16 -0.95 4.87
CA ASP A 19 16.51 -1.62 5.99
C ASP A 19 15.41 -2.53 5.43
N SER A 20 15.63 -3.84 5.51
CA SER A 20 14.73 -4.86 4.97
C SER A 20 13.55 -5.14 5.90
N THR A 21 13.25 -4.22 6.81
CA THR A 21 12.13 -4.36 7.73
C THR A 21 10.83 -4.11 6.98
N PRO A 22 9.82 -4.98 7.13
CA PRO A 22 8.50 -4.73 6.57
C PRO A 22 7.97 -3.35 6.94
N ASP A 23 7.34 -2.68 5.98
CA ASP A 23 6.68 -1.41 6.21
C ASP A 23 5.20 -1.67 6.55
N LEU A 24 4.71 -1.11 7.66
CA LEU A 24 3.29 -1.15 8.04
C LEU A 24 2.51 -0.01 7.38
N PHE A 25 1.33 -0.33 6.83
CA PHE A 25 0.41 0.62 6.20
C PHE A 25 -1.04 0.38 6.61
N TYR A 26 -1.84 1.43 6.46
CA TYR A 26 -3.26 1.48 6.75
C TYR A 26 -4.07 1.96 5.55
N TYR A 27 -5.33 1.55 5.47
CA TYR A 27 -6.31 2.05 4.51
C TYR A 27 -7.70 2.10 5.11
N ASP A 28 -8.35 3.26 5.03
CA ASP A 28 -9.74 3.42 5.43
C ASP A 28 -10.64 2.97 4.29
N GLU A 29 -11.33 1.84 4.45
CA GLU A 29 -12.24 1.32 3.45
C GLU A 29 -13.40 2.29 3.18
N THR A 30 -13.81 2.37 1.91
CA THR A 30 -14.95 3.17 1.48
C THR A 30 -16.15 2.29 1.16
N GLY A 31 -17.35 2.87 1.13
CA GLY A 31 -18.57 2.09 0.89
C GLY A 31 -18.62 1.38 -0.47
N CYS A 32 -18.01 1.96 -1.52
CA CYS A 32 -17.93 1.33 -2.85
C CYS A 32 -16.88 1.92 -3.80
N SER A 33 -15.97 2.77 -3.33
CA SER A 33 -15.00 3.45 -4.20
C SER A 33 -13.58 2.90 -4.14
N ASP A 34 -13.34 1.85 -3.36
CA ASP A 34 -12.00 1.24 -3.29
C ASP A 34 -11.67 0.56 -4.61
N ALA A 35 -10.42 0.72 -5.06
CA ALA A 35 -10.01 0.35 -6.40
C ALA A 35 -10.13 -1.15 -6.70
N TRP A 36 -10.09 -2.00 -5.66
CA TRP A 36 -10.26 -3.44 -5.83
C TRP A 36 -11.70 -3.82 -6.15
N TRP A 37 -12.74 -3.05 -5.80
CA TRP A 37 -14.14 -3.47 -5.99
C TRP A 37 -14.58 -3.71 -7.44
N VAL A 38 -13.79 -3.28 -8.45
CA VAL A 38 -14.15 -3.36 -9.88
C VAL A 38 -14.49 -4.78 -10.33
N ASP A 39 -13.78 -5.79 -9.81
CA ASP A 39 -13.95 -7.20 -10.20
C ASP A 39 -14.30 -8.10 -9.01
N ALA A 40 -14.78 -7.51 -7.92
CA ALA A 40 -15.04 -8.24 -6.68
C ALA A 40 -16.15 -9.28 -6.83
N PRO A 41 -16.05 -10.42 -6.13
CA PRO A 41 -17.12 -11.39 -6.10
C PRO A 41 -18.39 -10.76 -5.47
N PRO A 42 -19.58 -11.31 -5.78
CA PRO A 42 -20.82 -10.91 -5.13
C PRO A 42 -20.70 -10.93 -3.60
N ILE A 43 -21.23 -9.89 -2.94
CA ILE A 43 -21.11 -9.66 -1.48
C ILE A 43 -21.62 -10.86 -0.67
N ASP A 44 -22.64 -11.55 -1.14
CA ASP A 44 -23.24 -12.74 -0.52
C ASP A 44 -22.29 -13.95 -0.45
N THR A 45 -21.22 -13.94 -1.26
CA THR A 45 -20.17 -14.97 -1.26
C THR A 45 -18.86 -14.50 -0.63
N LEU A 46 -18.78 -13.23 -0.21
CA LEU A 46 -17.55 -12.61 0.25
C LEU A 46 -17.30 -12.95 1.74
N THR A 47 -16.40 -13.91 1.98
CA THR A 47 -15.84 -14.15 3.31
C THR A 47 -14.67 -13.21 3.57
N THR A 48 -14.27 -13.07 4.84
CA THR A 48 -13.08 -12.28 5.21
C THR A 48 -11.82 -12.76 4.50
N ASP A 49 -11.63 -14.07 4.34
CA ASP A 49 -10.44 -14.62 3.69
C ASP A 49 -10.44 -14.31 2.18
N ILE A 50 -11.58 -14.47 1.50
CA ILE A 50 -11.73 -14.11 0.09
C ILE A 50 -11.51 -12.60 -0.10
N TYR A 51 -12.06 -11.78 0.79
CA TYR A 51 -11.83 -10.34 0.76
C TYR A 51 -10.34 -9.99 0.89
N LYS A 52 -9.63 -10.63 1.83
CA LYS A 52 -8.20 -10.42 2.01
C LYS A 52 -7.40 -10.83 0.77
N GLU A 53 -7.68 -12.00 0.21
CA GLU A 53 -7.04 -12.48 -1.03
C GLU A 53 -7.27 -11.50 -2.19
N PHE A 54 -8.44 -10.89 -2.25
CA PHE A 54 -8.80 -9.98 -3.34
C PHE A 54 -8.06 -8.64 -3.26
N VAL A 55 -7.98 -8.04 -2.07
CA VAL A 55 -7.18 -6.83 -1.86
C VAL A 55 -5.68 -7.14 -2.03
N ALA A 56 -5.20 -8.29 -1.54
CA ALA A 56 -3.82 -8.72 -1.75
C ALA A 56 -3.49 -8.88 -3.23
N SER A 57 -4.38 -9.53 -4.01
CA SER A 57 -4.23 -9.67 -5.47
C SER A 57 -4.17 -8.31 -6.19
N TYR A 58 -4.98 -7.34 -5.75
CA TYR A 58 -4.91 -5.96 -6.26
C TYR A 58 -3.55 -5.32 -5.98
N LEU A 59 -2.99 -5.50 -4.79
CA LEU A 59 -1.67 -4.99 -4.41
C LEU A 59 -0.54 -5.69 -5.17
N GLU A 60 -0.62 -7.01 -5.32
CA GLU A 60 0.33 -7.81 -6.10
C GLU A 60 0.34 -7.40 -7.57
N SER A 61 -0.83 -7.18 -8.18
CA SER A 61 -0.93 -6.65 -9.56
C SER A 61 -0.31 -5.26 -9.70
N ASN A 62 -0.16 -4.55 -8.58
CA ASN A 62 0.51 -3.27 -8.44
C ASN A 62 1.97 -3.39 -7.96
N ASN A 63 2.55 -4.58 -8.00
CA ASN A 63 3.94 -4.88 -7.64
C ASN A 63 4.26 -4.62 -6.15
N VAL A 64 3.28 -4.86 -5.28
CA VAL A 64 3.36 -4.79 -3.82
C VAL A 64 3.02 -6.17 -3.26
N GLU A 65 3.98 -6.83 -2.63
CA GLU A 65 3.76 -8.08 -1.90
C GLU A 65 3.27 -7.79 -0.48
N VAL A 66 2.19 -8.48 -0.06
CA VAL A 66 1.61 -8.37 1.28
C VAL A 66 2.17 -9.50 2.14
N LEU A 67 2.80 -9.14 3.26
CA LEU A 67 3.42 -10.06 4.20
C LEU A 67 2.46 -10.43 5.34
N SER A 68 1.63 -9.49 5.79
CA SER A 68 0.57 -9.74 6.75
C SER A 68 -0.63 -8.82 6.51
N PHE A 69 -1.83 -9.30 6.87
CA PHE A 69 -3.08 -8.58 6.61
C PHE A 69 -4.09 -8.77 7.74
N HIS A 70 -4.37 -7.67 8.44
CA HIS A 70 -5.39 -7.55 9.46
C HIS A 70 -6.48 -6.58 9.02
N VAL A 71 -7.72 -6.87 9.44
CA VAL A 71 -8.88 -6.01 9.23
C VAL A 71 -9.40 -5.66 10.61
N THR A 72 -9.49 -4.36 10.90
CA THR A 72 -10.00 -3.85 12.16
C THR A 72 -11.17 -2.90 11.91
N TYR A 73 -11.88 -2.55 12.97
CA TYR A 73 -12.95 -1.57 12.92
C TYR A 73 -12.65 -0.41 13.86
N ASP A 74 -12.63 0.81 13.32
CA ASP A 74 -12.50 2.06 14.05
C ASP A 74 -13.72 2.95 13.84
N SER A 75 -14.54 3.09 14.88
CA SER A 75 -15.73 3.93 14.86
C SER A 75 -15.44 5.43 14.65
N THR A 76 -14.21 5.89 14.90
CA THR A 76 -13.82 7.29 14.69
C THR A 76 -13.55 7.60 13.20
N VAL A 77 -13.26 6.57 12.41
CA VAL A 77 -13.11 6.64 10.95
C VAL A 77 -14.47 6.55 10.25
N ALA A 78 -15.44 5.85 10.84
CA ALA A 78 -16.76 5.64 10.26
C ALA A 78 -17.52 6.96 10.00
N GLN A 79 -18.11 7.08 8.81
CA GLN A 79 -18.87 8.26 8.40
C GLN A 79 -20.34 7.91 8.15
N LEU A 80 -21.25 8.68 8.75
CA LEU A 80 -22.69 8.56 8.51
C LEU A 80 -23.08 9.25 7.20
N CYS A 81 -22.72 8.63 6.06
CA CYS A 81 -23.13 9.09 4.74
C CYS A 81 -23.34 7.93 3.75
N ARG A 82 -24.08 8.21 2.66
CA ARG A 82 -24.51 7.21 1.66
C ARG A 82 -23.73 7.25 0.35
N ALA A 83 -22.66 8.04 0.27
CA ALA A 83 -21.84 8.14 -0.95
C ALA A 83 -20.78 7.02 -0.98
N CYS A 84 -20.35 6.59 -2.16
CA CYS A 84 -19.35 5.51 -2.28
C CYS A 84 -18.02 5.79 -1.60
N PHE A 85 -17.62 7.06 -1.53
CA PHE A 85 -16.36 7.49 -0.91
C PHE A 85 -16.44 7.62 0.61
N CYS A 86 -17.62 7.46 1.20
CA CYS A 86 -17.82 7.49 2.64
C CYS A 86 -17.05 6.35 3.30
N LYS A 87 -16.33 6.66 4.37
CA LYS A 87 -15.60 5.65 5.12
C LYS A 87 -16.54 4.76 5.91
N THR A 88 -16.31 3.45 5.85
CA THR A 88 -17.15 2.44 6.53
C THR A 88 -16.77 2.29 8.01
N GLY A 89 -15.55 2.69 8.37
CA GLY A 89 -14.92 2.40 9.66
C GLY A 89 -14.10 1.12 9.64
N THR A 90 -14.17 0.31 8.58
CA THR A 90 -13.21 -0.78 8.36
C THR A 90 -11.85 -0.19 8.01
N VAL A 91 -10.82 -0.62 8.73
CA VAL A 91 -9.42 -0.23 8.49
C VAL A 91 -8.63 -1.48 8.13
N LEU A 92 -7.95 -1.43 6.98
CA LEU A 92 -7.02 -2.46 6.56
C LEU A 92 -5.65 -2.13 7.15
N GLU A 93 -4.99 -3.11 7.75
CA GLU A 93 -3.64 -3.01 8.28
C GLU A 93 -2.76 -4.06 7.60
N LEU A 94 -1.73 -3.58 6.89
CA LEU A 94 -0.90 -4.38 6.00
C LEU A 94 0.58 -4.19 6.30
N GLU A 95 1.30 -5.29 6.48
CA GLU A 95 2.76 -5.27 6.34
C GLU A 95 3.12 -5.63 4.90
N VAL A 96 4.00 -4.84 4.29
CA VAL A 96 4.49 -5.07 2.92
C VAL A 96 6.01 -5.07 2.88
N GLU A 97 6.58 -5.56 1.78
CA GLU A 97 8.02 -5.46 1.53
C GLU A 97 8.53 -4.01 1.70
N SER A 98 9.70 -3.83 2.30
CA SER A 98 10.35 -2.53 2.48
C SER A 98 10.47 -1.74 1.16
N GLY A 99 10.36 -0.42 1.22
CA GLY A 99 10.63 0.44 0.05
C GLY A 99 9.44 0.64 -0.88
N LYS A 100 8.26 0.11 -0.54
CA LYS A 100 7.01 0.32 -1.30
C LYS A 100 6.27 1.60 -0.93
N ARG A 101 6.80 2.42 -0.01
CA ARG A 101 6.16 3.64 0.51
C ARG A 101 5.56 4.57 -0.55
N ARG A 102 6.31 4.88 -1.63
CA ARG A 102 5.79 5.74 -2.71
C ARG A 102 4.59 5.09 -3.40
N LYS A 103 4.68 3.79 -3.69
CA LYS A 103 3.63 3.04 -4.40
C LYS A 103 2.39 2.90 -3.52
N MET A 104 2.54 2.54 -2.25
CA MET A 104 1.44 2.44 -1.28
C MET A 104 0.66 3.75 -1.15
N ARG A 105 1.36 4.89 -1.02
CA ARG A 105 0.72 6.21 -1.02
C ARG A 105 -0.04 6.54 -2.30
N GLN A 106 0.49 6.15 -3.46
CA GLN A 106 -0.21 6.33 -4.74
C GLN A 106 -1.49 5.48 -4.83
N LEU A 107 -1.54 4.35 -4.13
CA LEU A 107 -2.70 3.46 -4.06
C LEU A 107 -3.71 3.88 -2.96
N GLY A 108 -3.40 4.95 -2.21
CA GLY A 108 -4.28 5.50 -1.16
C GLY A 108 -4.00 4.99 0.25
N PHE A 109 -2.97 4.16 0.43
CA PHE A 109 -2.55 3.68 1.75
C PHE A 109 -1.69 4.72 2.48
N TYR A 110 -1.79 4.78 3.80
CA TYR A 110 -1.06 5.70 4.67
C TYR A 110 -0.25 4.96 5.75
N GLN A 111 0.65 5.67 6.42
CA GLN A 111 1.42 5.21 7.58
C GLN A 111 1.13 6.15 8.74
#